data_AF-A0A1F8PKC4-F1
#
_entry.id   AF-A0A1F8PKC4-F1
#
_cell.length_a   1.000
_cell.length_b   1.000
_cell.length_c   1.000
_cell.angle_alpha   90.00
_cell.angle_beta   90.00
_cell.angle_gamma   90.00
#
_symmetry.space_group_name_H-M   'P 1'
#
loop_
_entity.id
_entity.type
_entity.pdbx_description
1 polymer ?
#
loop_
_entity_poly.entity_id
_entity_poly.type
_entity_poly.pdbx_seq_one_letter_code
_entity_poly.pdbx_strand_id
1 'polypeptide(L)'
;MLIGLPFYILFGIPMTLAKEILARLRDEIDHERLITEEAIKERLQQLQVLLQDGELSEEEYEDLEEELIQRLRMVREYKKVRG
;
A
#
# COMPACT_ATOMS: atom_id res chain seq x y z
N MET A 1 -37.21 -2.25 13.30
CA MET A 1 -36.00 -3.07 13.05
C MET A 1 -35.16 -2.37 11.99
N LEU A 2 -33.85 -2.54 12.13
CA LEU A 2 -32.73 -2.04 11.32
C LEU A 2 -32.36 -0.57 11.53
N ILE A 3 -31.36 -0.46 12.40
CA ILE A 3 -30.64 0.70 12.89
C ILE A 3 -29.97 1.40 11.71
N GLY A 4 -30.27 2.69 11.51
CA GLY A 4 -29.50 3.55 10.62
C GLY A 4 -28.10 3.72 11.19
N LEU A 5 -27.13 3.00 10.62
CA LEU A 5 -25.72 3.16 10.93
C LEU A 5 -25.29 4.59 10.54
N PRO A 6 -24.58 5.33 11.40
CA PRO A 6 -24.09 6.66 11.10
C PRO A 6 -22.87 6.55 10.17
N PHE A 7 -23.12 6.29 8.89
CA PHE A 7 -22.08 6.16 7.85
C PHE A 7 -21.29 7.45 7.58
N TYR A 8 -21.67 8.57 8.21
CA TYR A 8 -21.14 9.90 7.87
C TYR A 8 -20.07 10.44 8.83
N ILE A 9 -19.69 9.71 9.89
CA ILE A 9 -18.69 10.23 10.86
C ILE A 9 -17.27 9.69 10.61
N LEU A 10 -17.09 8.67 9.76
CA LEU A 10 -15.76 8.07 9.51
C LEU A 10 -15.03 8.58 8.24
N PHE A 11 -15.66 9.45 7.43
CA PHE A 11 -15.09 9.95 6.16
C PHE A 11 -14.08 11.11 6.31
N GLY A 12 -13.55 11.31 7.51
CA GLY A 12 -12.75 12.48 7.87
C GLY A 12 -11.37 12.14 8.43
N ILE A 13 -10.75 11.04 7.98
CA ILE A 13 -9.29 10.92 8.15
C ILE A 13 -8.69 12.09 7.35
N PRO A 14 -7.82 12.90 7.94
CA PRO A 14 -7.31 14.05 7.22
C PRO A 14 -6.52 13.52 6.03
N MET A 15 -7.00 13.77 4.80
CA MET A 15 -6.35 13.36 3.55
C MET A 15 -4.85 13.69 3.50
N THR A 16 -4.39 14.60 4.36
CA THR A 16 -2.97 14.92 4.55
C THR A 16 -2.15 13.76 5.12
N LEU A 17 -2.68 12.96 6.06
CA LEU A 17 -1.98 11.80 6.62
C LEU A 17 -1.82 10.69 5.57
N ALA A 18 -2.90 10.37 4.84
CA ALA A 18 -2.85 9.40 3.75
C ALA A 18 -1.83 9.80 2.67
N LYS A 19 -1.81 11.09 2.29
CA LYS A 19 -0.82 11.62 1.33
C LYS A 19 0.62 11.54 1.84
N GLU A 20 0.87 11.79 3.12
CA GLU A 20 2.21 11.63 3.69
C GLU A 20 2.66 10.17 3.72
N ILE A 21 1.75 9.24 4.05
CA ILE A 21 2.03 7.81 4.04
C ILE A 21 2.32 7.34 2.62
N LEU A 22 1.50 7.75 1.65
CA LEU A 22 1.70 7.48 0.23
C LEU A 22 3.03 8.05 -0.29
N ALA A 23 3.35 9.30 0.04
CA ALA A 23 4.60 9.93 -0.35
C ALA A 23 5.81 9.17 0.23
N ARG A 24 5.73 8.75 1.50
CA ARG A 24 6.80 7.93 2.10
C ARG A 24 6.90 6.56 1.47
N LEU A 25 5.76 5.94 1.12
CA LEU A 25 5.76 4.64 0.46
C LEU A 25 6.47 4.76 -0.89
N ARG A 26 6.10 5.77 -1.68
CA ARG A 26 6.68 6.05 -3.00
C ARG A 26 8.16 6.40 -2.90
N ASP A 27 8.56 7.18 -1.90
CA ASP A 27 9.96 7.47 -1.63
C ASP A 27 10.75 6.22 -1.24
N GLU A 28 10.21 5.33 -0.40
CA GLU A 28 10.89 4.09 0.00
C GLU A 28 11.00 3.08 -1.14
N ILE A 29 9.96 3.07 -1.97
CA ILE A 29 9.91 2.40 -3.25
C ILE A 29 11.07 2.98 -4.11
N ASP A 30 11.10 4.26 -4.43
CA ASP A 30 12.13 4.85 -5.30
C ASP A 30 13.55 4.77 -4.73
N HIS A 31 13.73 4.83 -3.41
CA HIS A 31 15.03 4.79 -2.73
C HIS A 31 15.59 3.38 -2.45
N GLU A 32 15.13 2.36 -3.17
CA GLU A 32 15.64 0.98 -3.07
C GLU A 32 15.49 0.35 -1.68
N ARG A 33 14.64 0.85 -0.76
CA ARG A 33 14.54 0.25 0.60
C ARG A 33 13.76 -1.07 0.63
N LEU A 34 13.00 -1.36 -0.41
CA LEU A 34 12.28 -2.62 -0.59
C LEU A 34 13.14 -3.70 -1.26
N ILE A 35 14.26 -4.01 -0.63
CA ILE A 35 15.25 -4.98 -1.15
C ILE A 35 14.82 -6.42 -0.84
N THR A 36 13.97 -6.61 0.17
CA THR A 36 13.57 -7.92 0.65
C THR A 36 12.12 -8.21 0.32
N GLU A 37 11.85 -9.48 0.03
CA GLU A 37 10.51 -9.97 -0.24
C GLU A 37 9.54 -9.73 0.94
N GLU A 38 10.01 -9.82 2.18
CA GLU A 38 9.16 -9.57 3.35
C GLU A 38 8.79 -8.09 3.49
N ALA A 39 9.73 -7.16 3.26
CA ALA A 39 9.41 -5.73 3.28
C ALA A 39 8.38 -5.36 2.20
N ILE A 40 8.47 -5.96 1.01
CA ILE A 40 7.49 -5.74 -0.07
C ILE A 40 6.10 -6.27 0.33
N LYS A 41 6.02 -7.46 0.95
CA LYS A 41 4.76 -8.02 1.43
C LYS A 41 4.13 -7.18 2.55
N GLU A 42 4.93 -6.67 3.47
CA GLU A 42 4.45 -5.78 4.54
C GLU A 42 3.83 -4.50 3.95
N ARG A 43 4.44 -3.93 2.90
CA ARG A 43 3.88 -2.75 2.22
C ARG A 43 2.57 -3.07 1.48
N LEU A 44 2.48 -4.22 0.81
CA LEU A 44 1.22 -4.67 0.19
C LEU A 44 0.10 -4.82 1.23
N GLN A 45 0.40 -5.36 2.41
CA GLN A 45 -0.59 -5.44 3.50
C GLN A 45 -1.02 -4.06 4.00
N GLN A 46 -0.08 -3.11 4.13
CA GLN A 46 -0.41 -1.74 4.52
C GLN A 46 -1.32 -1.06 3.49
N LEU A 47 -1.06 -1.22 2.19
CA LEU A 47 -1.94 -0.69 1.14
C LEU A 47 -3.36 -1.23 1.26
N GLN A 48 -3.52 -2.53 1.55
CA GLN A 48 -4.84 -3.13 1.75
C GLN A 48 -5.57 -2.56 2.95
N VAL A 49 -4.85 -2.28 4.05
CA VAL A 49 -5.45 -1.60 5.23
C VAL A 49 -5.91 -0.20 4.86
N LEU A 50 -5.06 0.59 4.18
CA LEU A 50 -5.41 1.95 3.76
C LEU A 50 -6.61 1.98 2.81
N LEU A 51 -6.72 1.02 1.89
CA LEU A 51 -7.88 0.87 1.02
C LEU A 51 -9.15 0.53 1.83
N GLN A 52 -9.06 -0.40 2.78
CA GLN A 52 -10.19 -0.80 3.64
C GLN A 52 -10.68 0.35 4.53
N ASP A 53 -9.75 1.16 5.02
CA ASP A 53 -10.04 2.34 5.84
C ASP A 53 -10.56 3.52 5.00
N GLY A 54 -10.58 3.39 3.67
CA GLY A 54 -10.99 4.45 2.74
C GLY A 54 -10.00 5.62 2.68
N GLU A 55 -8.77 5.40 3.15
CA GLU A 55 -7.68 6.38 3.09
C GLU A 55 -7.04 6.45 1.70
N LEU A 56 -7.32 5.46 0.86
CA LEU A 56 -6.68 5.26 -0.43
C LEU A 56 -7.75 4.85 -1.45
N SER A 57 -7.76 5.49 -2.61
CA SER A 57 -8.72 5.17 -3.67
C SER A 57 -8.36 3.86 -4.39
N GLU A 58 -9.33 3.22 -5.04
CA GLU A 58 -9.06 2.00 -5.83
C GLU A 58 -8.00 2.23 -6.91
N GLU A 59 -8.02 3.39 -7.59
CA GLU A 59 -7.02 3.75 -8.60
C GLU A 59 -5.62 3.91 -8.01
N GLU A 60 -5.48 4.63 -6.89
CA GLU A 60 -4.19 4.77 -6.20
C GLU A 60 -3.67 3.42 -5.68
N TYR A 61 -4.58 2.52 -5.30
CA TYR A 61 -4.23 1.18 -4.84
C TYR A 61 -3.64 0.36 -5.97
N GLU A 62 -4.33 0.33 -7.12
CA GLU A 62 -3.91 -0.43 -8.29
C GLU A 62 -2.52 0.01 -8.78
N ASP A 63 -2.27 1.33 -8.86
CA ASP A 63 -0.97 1.88 -9.27
C ASP A 63 0.18 1.41 -8.35
N LEU A 64 -0.03 1.48 -7.04
CA LEU A 64 1.01 1.13 -6.05
C LEU A 64 1.16 -0.38 -5.90
N GLU A 65 0.06 -1.13 -6.00
CA GLU A 65 0.08 -2.59 -6.00
C GLU A 65 0.89 -3.11 -7.19
N GLU A 66 0.65 -2.59 -8.39
CA GLU A 66 1.38 -3.02 -9.59
C GLU A 66 2.89 -2.83 -9.41
N GLU A 67 3.31 -1.67 -8.90
CA GLU A 67 4.72 -1.38 -8.67
C GLU A 67 5.36 -2.35 -7.64
N LEU A 68 4.70 -2.58 -6.52
CA LEU A 68 5.19 -3.49 -5.48
C LEU A 68 5.24 -4.94 -5.99
N ILE A 69 4.27 -5.38 -6.80
CA ILE A 69 4.26 -6.72 -7.40
C ILE A 69 5.40 -6.89 -8.40
N GLN A 70 5.68 -5.88 -9.22
CA GLN A 70 6.83 -5.89 -10.14
C GLN A 70 8.14 -6.06 -9.36
N ARG A 71 8.33 -5.30 -8.29
CA ARG A 71 9.51 -5.43 -7.41
C ARG A 71 9.62 -6.80 -6.77
N LEU A 72 8.51 -7.36 -6.29
CA LEU A 72 8.48 -8.70 -5.70
C LEU A 72 8.96 -9.75 -6.71
N ARG A 73 8.53 -9.63 -7.97
CA ARG A 73 9.01 -10.51 -9.06
C ARG A 73 10.52 -10.38 -9.25
N MET A 74 11.05 -9.16 -9.31
CA MET A 74 12.49 -8.94 -9.45
C MET A 74 13.30 -9.54 -8.30
N VAL A 75 12.87 -9.34 -7.06
CA VAL A 75 13.55 -9.90 -5.87
C VAL A 75 13.53 -11.43 -5.89
N ARG A 76 12.42 -12.05 -6.30
CA ARG A 76 12.30 -13.51 -6.42
C ARG A 76 13.20 -14.08 -7.50
N GLU A 77 13.24 -13.46 -8.68
CA GLU A 77 14.13 -13.88 -9.76
C GLU A 77 15.60 -13.74 -9.35
N TYR A 78 15.96 -12.64 -8.68
CA TYR A 78 17.32 -12.45 -8.17
C TYR A 78 17.73 -13.53 -7.15
N LYS A 79 16.84 -13.89 -6.22
CA LYS A 79 17.07 -15.01 -5.29
C LYS A 79 17.25 -16.34 -6.02
N LYS A 80 16.48 -16.60 -7.07
CA LYS A 80 16.55 -17.85 -7.85
C LYS A 80 17.85 -17.97 -8.66
N VAL A 81 18.39 -16.87 -9.15
CA VAL A 81 19.64 -16.84 -9.94
C VAL A 81 20.89 -16.95 -9.05
N ARG A 82 20.86 -16.42 -7.82
CA ARG A 82 22.01 -16.43 -6.89
C ARG A 82 21.94 -17.46 -5.77
N GLY A 83 20.80 -18.10 -5.56
CA GLY A 83 20.56 -19.13 -4.54
C GLY A 83 20.95 -20.53 -4.99
#